data_AF-A0A9P5R133-F1
#
_entry.id   AF-A0A9P5R133-F1
#
_cell.length_a   1.000
_cell.length_b   1.000
_cell.length_c   1.000
_cell.angle_alpha   90.00
_cell.angle_beta   90.00
_cell.angle_gamma   90.00
#
_symmetry.space_group_name_H-M   'P 1'
#
loop_
_entity.id
_entity.type
_entity.pdbx_description
1 polymer ?
#
loop_
_entity_poly.entity_id
_entity_poly.type
_entity_poly.pdbx_seq_one_letter_code
_entity_poly.pdbx_strand_id
1 'polypeptide(L)'
;MATSVKPGATWKKTNYPSIKNPDFPVEVAGFETFNNVHLASVILGAPFILVSILKLPFWSYPVLTVLLALPIFAAYFTYGSQFALPLNNRVQTPGKKVEDYITIVDPAFQKYKGKNRIPMETFFEAYFDGK
;
A
#
# COMPACT_ATOMS: atom_id res chain seq x y z
N MET A 1 1.35 -30.46 -12.84
CA MET A 1 1.84 -29.53 -13.88
C MET A 1 0.93 -28.31 -13.87
N ALA A 2 1.34 -27.22 -13.22
CA ALA A 2 0.54 -26.00 -13.14
C ALA A 2 0.71 -25.21 -14.45
N THR A 3 -0.41 -24.89 -15.07
CA THR A 3 -0.52 -24.27 -16.39
C THR A 3 0.05 -22.85 -16.39
N SER A 4 0.90 -22.60 -17.38
CA SER A 4 1.59 -21.35 -17.67
C SER A 4 0.60 -20.18 -17.84
N VAL A 5 0.73 -19.16 -16.99
CA VAL A 5 0.14 -17.84 -17.22
C VAL A 5 0.63 -17.34 -18.58
N LYS A 6 -0.28 -16.89 -19.45
CA LYS A 6 0.07 -16.38 -20.79
C LYS A 6 0.78 -15.02 -20.65
N PRO A 7 2.10 -14.89 -20.93
CA PRO A 7 2.86 -13.69 -20.60
C PRO A 7 2.79 -12.67 -21.73
N GLY A 8 2.32 -11.45 -21.42
CA GLY A 8 2.42 -10.28 -22.31
C GLY A 8 3.71 -9.47 -22.15
N ALA A 9 4.58 -9.83 -21.20
CA ALA A 9 5.94 -9.30 -21.14
C ALA A 9 6.89 -10.45 -20.73
N THR A 10 7.67 -10.94 -21.69
CA THR A 10 8.80 -11.83 -21.42
C THR A 10 9.89 -11.02 -20.72
N TRP A 11 10.06 -11.25 -19.42
CA TRP A 11 11.15 -10.64 -18.67
C TRP A 11 12.36 -11.56 -18.62
N LYS A 12 13.56 -11.01 -18.77
CA LYS A 12 14.81 -11.77 -18.78
C LYS A 12 15.30 -11.93 -17.34
N LYS A 13 15.30 -13.16 -16.84
CA LYS A 13 15.93 -13.52 -15.56
C LYS A 13 17.43 -13.31 -15.62
N THR A 14 18.03 -12.90 -14.50
CA THR A 14 19.49 -12.91 -14.34
C THR A 14 20.00 -14.34 -14.17
N ASN A 15 21.19 -14.63 -14.72
CA ASN A 15 21.86 -15.93 -14.64
C ASN A 15 23.02 -15.94 -13.62
N TYR A 16 23.15 -14.92 -12.79
CA TYR A 16 24.17 -14.90 -11.75
C TYR A 16 23.79 -15.83 -10.59
N PRO A 17 24.65 -16.77 -10.16
CA PRO A 17 24.34 -17.73 -9.11
C PRO A 17 24.07 -17.06 -7.74
N SER A 18 24.59 -15.86 -7.54
CA SER A 18 24.41 -15.09 -6.29
C SER A 18 23.12 -14.26 -6.25
N ILE A 19 22.39 -14.13 -7.36
CA ILE A 19 21.20 -13.26 -7.42
C ILE A 19 19.95 -14.13 -7.57
N LYS A 20 19.15 -14.19 -6.50
CA LYS A 20 17.85 -14.86 -6.53
C LYS A 20 16.87 -14.01 -7.34
N ASN A 21 16.35 -14.58 -8.43
CA ASN A 21 15.30 -13.93 -9.23
C ASN A 21 13.98 -13.88 -8.43
N PRO A 22 13.21 -12.79 -8.53
CA PRO A 22 11.91 -12.70 -7.87
C PRO A 22 10.89 -13.64 -8.55
N ASP A 23 9.88 -14.06 -7.78
CA ASP A 23 8.80 -14.92 -8.29
C ASP A 23 7.94 -14.19 -9.34
N PHE A 24 7.78 -12.87 -9.17
CA PHE A 24 7.05 -12.01 -10.09
C PHE A 24 7.96 -10.88 -10.61
N PRO A 25 7.83 -10.49 -11.88
CA PRO A 25 8.67 -9.46 -12.49
C PRO A 25 8.29 -8.02 -12.13
N VAL A 26 7.15 -7.83 -11.47
CA VAL A 26 6.61 -6.50 -11.16
C VAL A 26 6.17 -6.46 -9.71
N GLU A 27 6.61 -5.43 -9.01
CA GLU A 27 6.09 -5.04 -7.71
C GLU A 27 4.87 -4.13 -7.92
N VAL A 28 3.76 -4.44 -7.23
CA VAL A 28 2.46 -3.77 -7.46
C VAL A 28 2.42 -2.36 -6.85
N ALA A 29 3.13 -2.10 -5.76
CA ALA A 29 3.24 -0.77 -5.17
C ALA A 29 4.66 -0.59 -4.66
N GLY A 30 5.37 0.42 -5.15
CA GLY A 30 6.78 0.64 -4.85
C GLY A 30 7.08 2.10 -4.50
N PHE A 31 8.36 2.37 -4.20
CA PHE A 31 8.87 3.70 -3.82
C PHE A 31 8.69 4.78 -4.89
N GLU A 32 8.37 4.42 -6.13
CA GLU A 32 8.32 5.38 -7.24
C GLU A 32 7.23 6.45 -7.10
N THR A 33 6.23 6.25 -6.24
CA THR A 33 5.22 7.27 -5.90
C THR A 33 5.74 8.32 -4.90
N PHE A 34 6.92 8.12 -4.32
CA PHE A 34 7.50 8.98 -3.30
C PHE A 34 8.24 10.16 -3.93
N ASN A 35 7.87 11.38 -3.54
CA ASN A 35 8.54 12.58 -4.01
C ASN A 35 8.98 13.46 -2.83
N ASN A 36 10.29 13.65 -2.71
CA ASN A 36 10.93 14.46 -1.66
C ASN A 36 10.45 15.91 -1.65
N VAL A 37 10.15 16.48 -2.82
CA VAL A 37 9.65 17.86 -2.93
C VAL A 37 8.24 17.95 -2.35
N HIS A 38 7.38 16.96 -2.66
CA HIS A 38 6.05 16.89 -2.05
C HIS A 38 6.15 16.72 -0.54
N LEU A 39 6.99 15.81 -0.05
CA LEU A 39 7.20 15.62 1.39
C LEU A 39 7.66 16.93 2.06
N ALA A 40 8.67 17.60 1.52
CA ALA A 40 9.17 18.87 2.07
C ALA A 40 8.08 19.96 2.08
N SER A 41 7.28 20.03 1.02
CA SER A 41 6.16 20.99 0.95
C SER A 41 5.10 20.74 2.02
N VAL A 42 4.80 19.48 2.34
CA VAL A 42 3.81 19.13 3.37
C VAL A 42 4.38 19.40 4.77
N ILE A 43 5.65 19.05 5.02
CA ILE A 43 6.32 19.28 6.31
C ILE A 43 6.43 20.78 6.63
N LEU A 44 6.78 21.62 5.65
CA LEU A 44 6.93 23.07 5.88
C LEU A 44 5.61 23.82 5.73
N GLY A 45 4.71 23.35 4.86
CA GLY A 45 3.44 23.99 4.54
C GLY A 45 2.38 23.80 5.62
N ALA A 46 2.26 22.61 6.22
CA ALA A 46 1.24 22.36 7.24
C ALA A 46 1.42 23.23 8.50
N PRO A 47 2.63 23.37 9.09
CA PRO A 47 2.86 24.31 10.19
C PRO A 47 2.64 25.78 9.79
N PHE A 48 2.96 26.15 8.55
CA PHE A 48 2.77 27.51 8.05
C PHE A 48 1.28 27.88 7.96
N ILE A 49 0.47 26.96 7.44
CA ILE A 49 -0.99 27.09 7.39
C ILE A 49 -1.55 27.17 8.82
N LEU A 50 -1.07 26.33 9.73
CA LEU A 50 -1.52 26.31 11.13
C LEU A 50 -1.21 27.64 11.85
N VAL A 51 0.01 28.17 11.70
CA VAL A 51 0.39 29.50 12.25
C VAL A 51 -0.48 30.60 11.66
N SER A 52 -0.79 30.54 10.36
CA SER A 52 -1.60 31.56 9.67
C SER A 52 -3.07 31.53 10.10
N ILE A 53 -3.67 30.35 10.23
CA ILE A 53 -5.07 30.18 10.65
C ILE A 53 -5.25 30.58 12.11
N LEU A 54 -4.35 30.15 12.99
CA LEU A 54 -4.44 30.43 14.42
C LEU A 54 -3.84 31.81 14.80
N LYS A 55 -3.32 32.58 13.83
CA LYS A 55 -2.67 33.89 14.02
C LYS A 55 -1.57 33.88 15.08
N LEU A 56 -0.77 32.81 15.11
CA LEU A 56 0.36 32.73 16.03
C LEU A 56 1.51 33.65 15.62
N PRO A 57 2.36 34.09 16.56
CA PRO A 57 3.56 34.84 16.24
C PRO A 57 4.50 33.99 15.38
N PHE A 58 5.16 34.62 14.39
CA PHE A 58 6.04 33.93 13.44
C PHE A 58 7.19 33.15 14.10
N TRP A 59 7.63 33.56 15.29
CA TRP A 59 8.61 32.82 16.09
C TRP A 59 8.18 31.42 16.52
N SER A 60 6.88 31.15 16.58
CA SER A 60 6.34 29.81 16.89
C SER A 60 6.46 28.83 15.72
N TYR A 61 6.66 29.33 14.49
CA TYR A 61 6.75 28.51 13.28
C TYR A 61 7.85 27.44 13.33
N PRO A 62 9.13 27.75 13.63
CA PRO A 62 10.17 26.73 13.70
C PRO A 62 9.90 25.69 14.79
N VAL A 63 9.36 26.12 15.94
CA VAL A 63 9.02 25.23 17.06
C VAL A 63 7.92 24.24 16.66
N LEU A 64 6.85 24.74 16.05
CA LEU A 64 5.75 23.91 15.54
C LEU A 64 6.21 22.99 14.43
N THR A 65 7.10 23.46 13.55
CA THR A 65 7.64 22.64 12.46
C THR A 65 8.40 21.44 13.00
N VAL A 66 9.29 21.61 13.99
CA VAL A 66 10.04 20.51 14.58
C VAL A 66 9.12 19.53 15.32
N LEU A 67 8.14 20.04 16.07
CA LEU A 67 7.19 19.21 16.81
C LEU A 67 6.29 18.39 15.87
N LEU A 68 5.84 19.01 14.77
CA LEU A 68 4.90 18.41 13.83
C LEU A 68 5.59 17.63 12.69
N ALA A 69 6.90 17.77 12.51
CA ALA A 69 7.64 17.09 11.44
C ALA A 69 7.50 15.56 11.50
N LEU A 70 7.68 14.96 12.68
CA LEU A 70 7.54 13.52 12.91
C LEU A 70 6.13 12.99 12.62
N PRO A 71 5.05 13.56 13.20
CA PRO A 71 3.69 13.08 12.91
C PRO A 71 3.28 13.33 11.46
N ILE A 72 3.67 14.46 10.84
CA ILE A 72 3.42 14.69 9.40
C ILE A 72 4.12 13.65 8.54
N PHE A 73 5.38 13.36 8.85
CA PHE A 73 6.15 12.34 8.15
C PHE A 73 5.48 10.97 8.25
N ALA A 74 5.08 10.55 9.46
CA ALA A 74 4.36 9.30 9.67
C ALA A 74 3.04 9.24 8.88
N ALA A 75 2.26 10.32 8.89
CA ALA A 75 1.01 10.42 8.14
C ALA A 75 1.26 10.31 6.63
N TYR A 76 2.26 11.03 6.10
CA TYR A 76 2.61 11.00 4.68
C TYR A 76 2.94 9.58 4.21
N PHE A 77 3.75 8.84 4.97
CA PHE A 77 4.07 7.45 4.65
C PHE A 77 2.86 6.53 4.75
N THR A 78 2.04 6.68 5.80
CA THR A 78 0.87 5.82 6.01
C THR A 78 -0.14 5.97 4.86
N TYR A 79 -0.49 7.20 4.50
CA TYR A 79 -1.40 7.45 3.38
C TYR A 79 -0.76 7.13 2.03
N GLY A 80 0.51 7.45 1.85
CA GLY A 80 1.26 7.10 0.65
C GLY A 80 1.23 5.60 0.37
N SER A 81 1.43 4.75 1.39
CA SER A 81 1.38 3.30 1.25
C SER A 81 -0.04 2.76 1.02
N GLN A 82 -1.06 3.36 1.62
CA GLN A 82 -2.44 2.90 1.45
C GLN A 82 -3.00 3.18 0.05
N PHE A 83 -2.63 4.31 -0.54
CA PHE A 83 -3.13 4.77 -1.84
C PHE A 83 -2.11 4.61 -2.98
N ALA A 84 -0.99 3.93 -2.74
CA ALA A 84 0.00 3.67 -3.77
C ALA A 84 -0.64 2.85 -4.90
N LEU A 85 -0.65 3.43 -6.10
CA LEU A 85 -1.05 2.73 -7.32
C LEU A 85 0.17 2.04 -7.95
N PRO A 86 -0.03 0.93 -8.67
CA PRO A 86 1.01 0.38 -9.51
C PRO A 86 1.46 1.41 -10.55
N LEU A 87 2.77 1.64 -10.59
CA LEU A 87 3.39 2.47 -11.62
C LEU A 87 3.06 1.95 -13.02
N ASN A 88 2.97 0.62 -13.16
CA ASN A 88 2.80 -0.02 -14.44
C ASN A 88 1.93 -1.28 -14.34
N ASN A 89 0.99 -1.43 -15.28
CA ASN A 89 0.13 -2.60 -15.43
C ASN A 89 0.59 -3.55 -16.55
N ARG A 90 1.81 -3.37 -17.10
CA ARG A 90 2.34 -4.18 -18.21
C ARG A 90 2.40 -5.68 -17.90
N VAL A 91 2.57 -6.05 -16.63
CA VAL A 91 2.45 -7.44 -16.19
C VAL A 91 1.25 -7.56 -15.27
N GLN A 92 0.30 -8.39 -15.65
CA GLN A 92 -0.81 -8.75 -14.79
C GLN A 92 -0.26 -9.64 -13.67
N THR A 93 -0.31 -9.18 -12.43
CA THR A 93 -0.09 -10.06 -11.28
C THR A 93 -1.27 -11.03 -11.18
N PRO A 94 -1.05 -12.26 -10.67
CA PRO A 94 -2.11 -13.27 -10.60
C PRO A 94 -3.32 -12.81 -9.77
N GLY A 95 -3.20 -11.71 -9.02
CA GLY A 95 -4.34 -11.00 -8.42
C GLY A 95 -5.25 -11.95 -7.66
N LYS A 96 -4.62 -12.88 -6.93
CA LYS A 96 -5.27 -14.04 -6.33
C LYS A 96 -6.48 -13.58 -5.55
N LYS A 97 -7.59 -14.26 -5.80
CA LYS A 97 -8.86 -13.92 -5.17
C LYS A 97 -8.90 -14.52 -3.77
N VAL A 98 -9.84 -14.08 -2.94
CA VAL A 98 -10.01 -14.60 -1.58
C VAL A 98 -10.16 -16.13 -1.57
N GLU A 99 -10.84 -16.69 -2.57
CA GLU A 99 -11.08 -18.12 -2.73
C GLU A 99 -9.82 -18.95 -2.99
N ASP A 100 -8.72 -18.32 -3.42
CA ASP A 100 -7.44 -19.00 -3.61
C ASP A 100 -6.72 -19.27 -2.28
N TYR A 101 -7.18 -18.63 -1.19
CA TYR A 101 -6.56 -18.71 0.14
C TYR A 101 -7.46 -19.38 1.18
N ILE A 102 -8.78 -19.24 1.05
CA ILE A 102 -9.74 -19.75 2.02
C ILE A 102 -10.94 -20.41 1.32
N THR A 103 -11.48 -21.45 1.95
CA THR A 103 -12.71 -22.10 1.51
C THR A 103 -13.88 -21.48 2.26
N ILE A 104 -14.84 -20.90 1.54
CA ILE A 104 -16.07 -20.35 2.12
C ILE A 104 -17.10 -21.46 2.22
N VAL A 105 -17.51 -21.86 3.43
CA VAL A 105 -18.50 -22.92 3.64
C VAL A 105 -19.91 -22.33 3.71
N ASP A 106 -20.09 -21.23 4.44
CA ASP A 106 -21.38 -20.58 4.65
C ASP A 106 -21.79 -19.68 3.44
N PRO A 107 -23.01 -19.85 2.88
CA PRO A 107 -23.54 -18.99 1.82
C PRO A 107 -23.57 -17.49 2.17
N ALA A 108 -23.70 -17.11 3.44
CA ALA A 108 -23.76 -15.70 3.86
C ALA A 108 -22.46 -14.92 3.58
N PHE A 109 -21.33 -15.63 3.50
CA PHE A 109 -20.01 -15.05 3.25
C PHE A 109 -19.65 -15.00 1.76
N GLN A 110 -20.51 -15.48 0.86
CA GLN A 110 -20.26 -15.39 -0.59
C GLN A 110 -20.19 -13.96 -1.11
N LYS A 111 -20.71 -12.97 -0.38
CA LYS A 111 -20.53 -11.54 -0.69
C LYS A 111 -19.06 -11.08 -0.69
N TYR A 112 -18.18 -11.82 -0.03
CA TYR A 112 -16.74 -11.53 0.04
C TYR A 112 -15.90 -12.23 -1.03
N LYS A 113 -16.54 -12.92 -1.99
CA LYS A 113 -15.87 -13.54 -3.13
C LYS A 113 -15.12 -12.53 -4.00
N GLY A 114 -14.08 -13.00 -4.69
CA GLY A 114 -13.26 -12.19 -5.59
C GLY A 114 -12.22 -11.35 -4.86
N LYS A 115 -12.29 -10.02 -5.05
CA LYS A 115 -11.33 -9.04 -4.48
C LYS A 115 -11.91 -8.26 -3.30
N ASN A 116 -13.06 -8.69 -2.79
CA ASN A 116 -13.73 -8.05 -1.66
C ASN A 116 -13.00 -8.38 -0.37
N ARG A 117 -12.85 -7.39 0.52
CA ARG A 117 -12.16 -7.56 1.80
C ARG A 117 -13.15 -8.01 2.87
N ILE A 118 -12.74 -8.98 3.69
CA ILE A 118 -13.49 -9.40 4.88
C ILE A 118 -12.94 -8.58 6.07
N PRO A 119 -13.80 -7.92 6.87
CA PRO A 119 -13.36 -7.31 8.13
C PRO A 119 -12.70 -8.36 9.02
N MET A 120 -11.57 -8.00 9.65
CA MET A 120 -10.77 -8.98 10.40
C MET A 120 -11.54 -9.60 11.58
N GLU A 121 -12.35 -8.81 12.27
CA GLU A 121 -13.22 -9.26 13.36
C GLU A 121 -14.21 -10.33 12.89
N THR A 122 -14.98 -10.04 11.83
CA THR A 122 -15.96 -10.99 11.28
C THR A 122 -15.31 -12.25 10.72
N PHE A 123 -14.14 -12.13 10.10
CA PHE A 123 -13.39 -13.28 9.61
C PHE A 123 -12.97 -14.20 10.77
N PHE A 124 -12.48 -13.61 11.87
CA PHE A 124 -12.05 -14.35 13.04
C PHE A 124 -13.23 -15.11 13.65
N GLU A 125 -14.34 -14.44 13.93
CA GLU A 125 -15.56 -15.08 14.46
C GLU A 125 -16.04 -16.24 13.57
N ALA A 126 -16.13 -16.01 12.25
CA ALA A 126 -16.57 -17.04 11.30
C ALA A 126 -15.61 -18.24 11.25
N TYR A 127 -14.30 -17.99 11.34
CA TYR A 127 -13.28 -19.04 11.32
C TYR A 127 -13.37 -19.95 12.56
N PHE A 128 -13.58 -19.39 13.75
CA PHE A 128 -13.76 -20.20 14.97
C PHE A 128 -15.08 -20.96 14.99
N ASP A 129 -16.13 -20.39 14.39
CA ASP A 129 -17.41 -21.06 14.21
C ASP A 129 -17.39 -22.16 13.12
N GLY A 130 -16.31 -22.27 12.33
CA GLY A 130 -16.17 -23.24 11.24
C GLY A 130 -17.06 -22.94 10.02
N LYS A 131 -17.35 -21.66 9.77
CA LYS A 131 -18.20 -21.15 8.68
C LYS A 131 -17.41 -20.79 7.42
#